data_AF-Q5P5V7-F1
#
_entry.id   AF-Q5P5V7-F1
#
_cell.length_a   1.000
_cell.length_b   1.000
_cell.length_c   1.000
_cell.angle_alpha   90.00
_cell.angle_beta   90.00
_cell.angle_gamma   90.00
#
_symmetry.space_group_name_H-M   'P 1'
#
loop_
_entity.id
_entity.type
_entity.pdbx_description
1 polymer ?
#
loop_
_entity_poly.entity_id
_entity_poly.type
_entity_poly.pdbx_seq_one_letter_code
_entity_poly.pdbx_strand_id
1 'polypeptide(L)'
;MRIGLDIASLTLKKQADTIVLVAGDSDFVPAAQLARREGMEFILDPLWQKVNDDLFEHIDGLQSGLKRPVDRHVANACEAPGIPSRGECE
;
A
#
# COMPACT_ATOMS: atom_id res chain seq x y z
N MET A 1 -6.57 -17.18 0.63
CA MET A 1 -7.23 -16.27 1.59
C MET A 1 -8.42 -15.61 0.90
N ARG A 2 -9.54 -15.32 1.58
CA ARG A 2 -10.74 -14.69 0.99
C ARG A 2 -10.95 -13.29 1.56
N ILE A 3 -9.92 -12.45 1.48
CA ILE A 3 -9.88 -11.16 2.16
C ILE A 3 -11.03 -10.21 1.75
N GLY A 4 -11.51 -10.29 0.51
CA GLY A 4 -12.70 -9.54 0.07
C GLY A 4 -13.98 -9.95 0.81
N LEU A 5 -14.13 -11.24 1.14
CA LEU A 5 -15.26 -11.73 1.94
C LEU A 5 -15.13 -11.30 3.40
N ASP A 6 -13.92 -11.27 3.92
CA ASP A 6 -13.64 -10.83 5.30
C ASP A 6 -13.95 -9.33 5.45
N ILE A 7 -13.51 -8.49 4.50
CA ILE A 7 -13.84 -7.06 4.43
C ILE A 7 -15.36 -6.88 4.37
N ALA A 8 -16.05 -7.56 3.45
CA ALA A 8 -17.50 -7.47 3.35
C ALA A 8 -18.22 -7.89 4.64
N SER A 9 -17.70 -8.91 5.34
CA SER A 9 -18.25 -9.38 6.61
C SER A 9 -18.07 -8.35 7.72
N LEU A 10 -16.89 -7.74 7.84
CA LEU A 10 -16.60 -6.67 8.79
C LEU A 10 -17.47 -5.45 8.52
N THR A 11 -17.64 -5.11 7.24
CA THR A 11 -18.43 -3.97 6.79
C THR A 11 -19.92 -4.15 7.09
N LEU A 12 -20.52 -5.24 6.61
CA LEU A 12 -21.96 -5.48 6.77
C LEU A 12 -22.37 -5.67 8.24
N LYS A 13 -21.47 -6.18 9.07
CA LYS A 13 -21.70 -6.34 10.52
C LYS A 13 -21.32 -5.10 11.32
N LYS A 14 -20.79 -4.04 10.68
CA LYS A 14 -20.36 -2.80 11.32
C LYS A 14 -19.41 -3.03 12.50
N GLN A 15 -18.44 -3.94 12.31
CA GLN A 15 -17.51 -4.35 13.35
C GLN A 15 -16.25 -3.48 13.44
N ALA A 16 -16.04 -2.61 12.46
CA ALA A 16 -14.92 -1.68 12.38
C ALA A 16 -15.39 -0.37 11.74
N ASP A 17 -14.78 0.75 12.11
CA ASP A 17 -15.05 2.07 11.51
C ASP A 17 -14.07 2.41 10.38
N THR A 18 -12.82 1.92 10.49
CA THR A 18 -11.74 2.14 9.53
C THR A 18 -11.09 0.80 9.16
N ILE A 19 -10.89 0.58 7.86
CA ILE A 19 -10.20 -0.59 7.30
C ILE A 19 -8.92 -0.10 6.62
N VAL A 20 -7.77 -0.57 7.12
CA VAL A 20 -6.46 -0.35 6.48
C VAL A 20 -6.05 -1.64 5.79
N LEU A 21 -6.08 -1.65 4.47
CA LEU A 21 -5.64 -2.77 3.66
C LEU A 21 -4.17 -2.59 3.27
N VAL A 22 -3.32 -3.52 3.70
CA VAL A 22 -1.91 -3.55 3.31
C VAL A 22 -1.73 -4.64 2.26
N ALA A 23 -1.75 -4.25 0.98
CA ALA A 23 -1.68 -5.18 -0.14
C ALA A 23 -1.12 -4.49 -1.39
N GLY A 24 -0.34 -5.24 -2.19
CA GLY A 24 0.16 -4.77 -3.49
C GLY A 24 -0.78 -5.04 -4.66
N ASP A 25 -2.03 -5.42 -4.39
CA ASP A 25 -3.00 -5.89 -5.38
C ASP A 25 -4.23 -4.97 -5.43
N SER A 26 -4.76 -4.79 -6.64
CA SER A 26 -5.87 -3.90 -6.96
C SER A 26 -7.23 -4.61 -6.99
N ASP A 27 -7.29 -5.93 -6.83
CA ASP A 27 -8.54 -6.72 -6.91
C ASP A 27 -9.58 -6.39 -5.83
N PHE A 28 -9.24 -5.51 -4.87
CA PHE A 28 -10.10 -5.17 -3.73
C PHE A 28 -10.98 -3.92 -3.94
N VAL A 29 -11.02 -3.33 -5.15
CA VAL A 29 -11.94 -2.22 -5.51
C VAL A 29 -13.37 -2.50 -5.05
N PRO A 30 -14.00 -3.66 -5.33
CA PRO A 30 -15.42 -3.84 -5.03
C PRO A 30 -15.69 -3.89 -3.52
N ALA A 31 -14.73 -4.41 -2.75
CA ALA A 31 -14.81 -4.47 -1.29
C ALA A 31 -14.62 -3.08 -0.66
N ALA A 32 -13.70 -2.27 -1.20
CA ALA A 32 -13.49 -0.89 -0.81
C ALA A 32 -14.74 -0.03 -1.06
N GLN A 33 -15.37 -0.19 -2.24
CA GLN A 33 -16.62 0.51 -2.56
C GLN A 33 -17.75 0.13 -1.60
N LEU A 34 -17.86 -1.14 -1.21
CA LEU A 34 -18.83 -1.58 -0.21
C LEU A 34 -18.58 -0.92 1.15
N ALA A 35 -17.33 -0.89 1.60
CA ALA A 35 -16.92 -0.23 2.86
C ALA A 35 -17.30 1.26 2.88
N ARG A 36 -16.97 2.00 1.81
CA ARG A 36 -17.31 3.43 1.70
C ARG A 36 -18.81 3.69 1.68
N ARG A 37 -19.59 2.85 0.98
CA ARG A 37 -21.06 2.97 0.93
C ARG A 37 -21.71 2.79 2.30
N GLU A 38 -21.13 1.96 3.15
CA GLU A 38 -21.59 1.74 4.53
C GLU A 38 -21.02 2.77 5.52
N GLY A 39 -20.24 3.74 5.04
CA GLY A 39 -19.69 4.85 5.83
C GLY A 39 -18.39 4.53 6.56
N MET A 40 -17.70 3.46 6.18
CA MET A 40 -16.37 3.13 6.71
C MET A 40 -15.27 3.81 5.92
N GLU A 41 -14.20 4.18 6.60
CA GLU A 41 -12.99 4.71 5.96
C GLU A 41 -12.15 3.55 5.42
N PHE A 42 -11.78 3.60 4.13
CA PHE A 42 -10.97 2.56 3.50
C PHE A 42 -9.63 3.11 2.99
N ILE A 43 -8.55 2.68 3.64
CA ILE A 43 -7.17 3.10 3.34
C ILE A 43 -6.41 1.94 2.71
N LEU A 44 -5.67 2.21 1.64
CA LEU A 44 -4.78 1.23 1.02
C LEU A 44 -3.30 1.61 1.22
N ASP A 45 -2.50 0.68 1.74
CA ASP A 45 -1.04 0.73 1.71
C ASP A 45 -0.51 -0.25 0.65
N PRO A 46 0.07 0.25 -0.45
CA PRO A 46 0.52 -0.58 -1.56
C PRO A 46 1.89 -1.21 -1.34
N LEU A 47 2.49 -1.11 -0.14
CA LEU A 47 3.82 -1.63 0.16
C LEU A 47 4.88 -1.15 -0.86
N TRP A 48 4.84 0.13 -1.23
CA TRP A 48 5.77 0.75 -2.20
C TRP A 48 5.64 0.27 -3.64
N GLN A 49 4.64 -0.57 -3.94
CA GLN A 49 4.34 -0.96 -5.31
C GLN A 49 3.60 0.15 -6.05
N LYS A 50 3.85 0.26 -7.36
CA LYS A 50 3.03 1.11 -8.23
C LYS A 50 1.70 0.41 -8.43
N VAL A 51 0.66 0.95 -7.81
CA VAL A 51 -0.72 0.52 -8.02
C VAL A 51 -1.25 1.17 -9.30
N ASN A 52 -2.15 0.48 -10.00
CA ASN A 52 -2.82 1.01 -11.19
C ASN A 52 -3.71 2.22 -10.85
N ASP A 53 -3.71 3.23 -11.72
CA ASP A 53 -4.45 4.50 -11.56
C ASP A 53 -5.96 4.27 -11.35
N ASP A 54 -6.53 3.21 -11.92
CA ASP A 54 -7.94 2.84 -11.76
C ASP A 54 -8.34 2.56 -10.30
N LEU A 55 -7.42 2.07 -9.46
CA LEU A 55 -7.70 1.78 -8.05
C LEU A 55 -7.75 3.08 -7.21
N PHE A 56 -7.00 4.10 -7.62
CA PHE A 56 -6.91 5.38 -6.91
C PHE A 56 -8.21 6.15 -6.90
N GLU A 57 -8.99 6.07 -7.98
CA GLU A 57 -10.30 6.74 -8.06
C GLU A 57 -11.32 6.16 -7.06
N HIS A 58 -11.06 4.97 -6.51
CA HIS A 58 -12.03 4.22 -5.70
C HIS A 58 -11.68 4.11 -4.21
N ILE A 59 -10.50 4.57 -3.77
CA ILE A 59 -10.04 4.53 -2.36
C ILE A 59 -10.10 5.92 -1.68
N ASP A 60 -10.24 6.00 -0.34
CA ASP A 60 -10.28 7.28 0.40
C ASP A 60 -8.90 7.94 0.48
N GLY A 61 -7.86 7.13 0.58
CA GLY A 61 -6.50 7.60 0.65
C GLY A 61 -5.51 6.46 0.42
N LEU A 62 -4.41 6.80 -0.25
CA LEU A 62 -3.23 5.95 -0.30
C LEU A 62 -2.27 6.43 0.79
N GLN A 63 -1.99 5.58 1.78
CA GLN A 63 -1.03 5.93 2.83
C GLN A 63 -0.10 4.76 3.06
N SER A 64 1.19 4.95 2.72
CA SER A 64 2.24 4.04 3.15
C SER A 64 2.69 4.39 4.55
N GLY A 65 2.23 3.63 5.54
CA GLY A 65 2.52 3.86 6.95
C GLY A 65 3.85 3.25 7.41
N LEU A 66 4.38 2.30 6.62
CA LEU A 66 5.64 1.63 6.94
C LEU A 66 6.83 2.51 6.54
N LYS A 67 8.02 2.28 7.13
CA LYS A 67 9.25 2.87 6.59
C LYS A 67 9.58 2.14 5.29
N ARG A 68 9.93 2.88 4.23
CA ARG A 68 10.41 2.27 2.99
C ARG A 68 11.56 1.34 3.34
N PRO A 69 11.50 0.04 3.01
CA PRO A 69 12.66 -0.81 3.10
C PRO A 69 13.74 -0.14 2.25
N VAL A 70 14.75 0.43 2.90
CA VAL A 70 15.98 0.80 2.21
C VAL A 70 16.54 -0.50 1.68
N ASP A 71 16.55 -0.63 0.36
CA ASP A 71 17.05 -1.82 -0.30
C ASP A 71 18.50 -2.04 0.16
N ARG A 72 18.71 -3.05 1.00
CA ARG A 72 20.05 -3.35 1.54
C ARG A 72 21.00 -3.82 0.43
N HIS A 73 20.50 -4.10 -0.77
CA HIS A 73 21.32 -4.36 -1.94
C HIS A 73 22.05 -3.12 -2.47
N VAL A 74 21.59 -1.90 -2.18
CA VAL A 74 22.34 -0.66 -2.51
C VAL A 74 23.38 -0.33 -1.43
N ALA A 75 23.22 -0.83 -0.20
CA ALA A 75 24.19 -0.63 0.87
C ALA A 75 25.50 -1.41 0.65
N ASN A 76 25.44 -2.58 -0.01
CA ASN A 76 26.62 -3.43 -0.23
C ASN A 76 27.37 -3.14 -1.54
N ALA A 77 26.88 -2.24 -2.40
CA ALA A 77 27.63 -1.80 -3.58
C ALA A 77 28.74 -0.77 -3.25
N CYS A 78 28.64 -0.10 -2.10
CA CYS A 78 29.63 0.88 -1.64
C CYS A 78 30.85 0.27 -0.93
N GLU A 79 30.89 -1.05 -0.69
CA GLU A 79 32.03 -1.74 -0.05
C GLU A 79 32.86 -2.57 -1.04
N ALA A 80 32.89 -2.18 -2.32
CA ALA A 80 33.92 -2.64 -3.24
C ALA A 80 35.17 -1.75 -3.08
N PRO A 81 36.35 -2.31 -2.71
CA PRO A 81 37.57 -1.51 -2.61
C PRO A 81 38.03 -1.11 -4.02
N GLY A 82 37.85 0.17 -4.38
CA GLY A 82 38.55 0.73 -5.55
C GLY A 82 37.81 1.69 -6.48
N ILE A 83 36.78 2.42 -6.07
CA ILE A 83 36.15 3.45 -6.92
C ILE A 83 36.47 4.85 -6.37
N PRO A 84 37.11 5.75 -7.16
CA PRO A 84 37.51 7.06 -6.68
C PRO A 84 36.29 7.98 -6.55
N SER A 85 36.23 8.69 -5.43
CA SER A 85 35.27 9.75 -5.13
C SER A 85 35.32 10.87 -6.18
N ARG A 86 34.21 11.11 -6.88
CA ARG A 86 33.81 12.37 -7.54
C ARG A 86 32.29 12.26 -7.75
N GLY A 87 31.46 13.10 -7.13
CA GLY A 87 31.01 14.38 -7.70
C GLY A 87 30.00 14.10 -8.81
N GLU A 88 28.75 14.58 -8.84
CA GLU A 88 28.17 15.83 -8.37
C GLU A 88 26.65 15.67 -8.20
N CYS A 89 26.05 16.62 -7.50
CA CYS A 89 24.62 16.85 -7.47
C CYS A 89 24.11 17.33 -8.83
N GLU A 90 23.03 16.71 -9.33
CA GLU A 90 21.88 17.38 -9.96
C GLU A 90 20.65 16.45 -9.89
#